data_AF-A0A3C1VB02-F1
#
_entry.id   AF-A0A3C1VB02-F1
#
_cell.length_a   1.000
_cell.length_b   1.000
_cell.length_c   1.000
_cell.angle_alpha   90.00
_cell.angle_beta   90.00
_cell.angle_gamma   90.00
#
_symmetry.space_group_name_H-M   'P 1'
#
loop_
_entity.id
_entity.type
_entity.pdbx_description
1 polymer ?
#
loop_
_entity_poly.entity_id
_entity_poly.type
_entity_poly.pdbx_seq_one_letter_code
_entity_poly.pdbx_strand_id
1 'polypeptide(L)'
;KLKIKNSKFLFACQLENVRPDFLCVAKGLTGGYLPMAATLTTQKIFDAFLGEYEEFKTFFHGHSYSGNQLGAAAALASLEILQTEKSVRQRVHLQKNLHEELQTLWSLPNVGDIRQAGLVAGIELVKNWRTREPFALRERAGIRVCEAMAKRGVLTRPIGNVMVLMPPYCTTPAQLRKMVSAVAESVAELE
;
A
#
# COMPACT_ATOMS: atom_id res chain seq x y z
N LYS A 1 -0.22 -25.24 7.28
CA LYS A 1 1.14 -24.97 6.75
C LYS A 1 1.06 -24.26 5.40
N LEU A 2 0.54 -23.02 5.34
CA LEU A 2 0.75 -22.13 4.19
C LEU A 2 2.21 -21.67 4.27
N LYS A 3 3.07 -22.41 3.57
CA LYS A 3 4.52 -22.26 3.64
C LYS A 3 4.95 -20.88 3.13
N ILE A 4 6.08 -20.43 3.67
CA ILE A 4 6.92 -19.26 3.39
C ILE A 4 7.28 -19.04 1.90
N LYS A 5 6.57 -19.66 0.94
CA LYS A 5 6.81 -19.48 -0.50
C LYS A 5 6.44 -18.08 -1.01
N ASN A 6 5.49 -17.40 -0.39
CA ASN A 6 5.05 -16.06 -0.85
C ASN A 6 5.93 -14.90 -0.34
N SER A 7 6.89 -15.12 0.58
CA SER A 7 7.64 -14.00 1.18
C SER A 7 8.65 -13.35 0.24
N LYS A 8 8.91 -13.93 -0.93
CA LYS A 8 9.81 -13.38 -1.95
C LYS A 8 9.10 -12.55 -3.02
N PHE A 9 7.76 -12.52 -3.04
CA PHE A 9 7.04 -11.75 -4.04
C PHE A 9 7.12 -10.26 -3.73
N LEU A 10 7.50 -9.48 -4.75
CA LEU A 10 7.66 -8.03 -4.69
C LEU A 10 6.43 -7.32 -5.26
N PHE A 11 5.71 -7.98 -6.18
CA PHE A 11 4.59 -7.39 -6.91
C PHE A 11 3.29 -8.15 -6.68
N ALA A 12 2.18 -7.41 -6.65
CA ALA A 12 0.85 -7.98 -6.50
C ALA A 12 0.51 -8.98 -7.63
N CYS A 13 0.97 -8.74 -8.87
CA CYS A 13 0.76 -9.67 -9.97
C CYS A 13 1.37 -11.06 -9.71
N GLN A 14 2.45 -11.15 -8.93
CA GLN A 14 3.03 -12.44 -8.55
C GLN A 14 2.17 -13.16 -7.51
N LEU A 15 1.57 -12.42 -6.58
CA LEU A 15 0.66 -12.96 -5.57
C LEU A 15 -0.63 -13.47 -6.19
N GLU A 16 -1.16 -12.76 -7.18
CA GLU A 16 -2.41 -13.07 -7.88
C GLU A 16 -2.21 -13.95 -9.13
N ASN A 17 -0.98 -14.42 -9.38
CA ASN A 17 -0.63 -15.22 -10.56
C ASN A 17 -1.04 -14.58 -11.91
N VAL A 18 -0.89 -13.26 -12.00
CA VAL A 18 -1.14 -12.45 -13.20
C VAL A 18 0.18 -12.18 -13.93
N ARG A 19 0.18 -12.31 -15.26
CA ARG A 19 1.31 -11.97 -16.14
C ARG A 19 0.93 -10.79 -17.03
N PRO A 20 1.25 -9.55 -16.65
CA PRO A 20 0.82 -8.40 -17.43
C PRO A 20 1.76 -8.13 -18.61
N ASP A 21 1.20 -7.62 -19.71
CA ASP A 21 2.00 -7.08 -20.83
C ASP A 21 2.65 -5.73 -20.48
N PHE A 22 2.05 -4.98 -19.55
CA PHE A 22 2.55 -3.72 -19.01
C PHE A 22 2.53 -3.74 -17.48
N LEU A 23 3.65 -3.39 -16.85
CA LEU A 23 3.75 -3.23 -15.40
C LEU A 23 4.26 -1.83 -15.05
N CYS A 24 3.42 -1.04 -14.38
CA CYS A 24 3.76 0.30 -13.92
C CYS A 24 4.23 0.30 -12.47
N VAL A 25 5.39 0.89 -12.19
CA VAL A 25 5.98 1.01 -10.85
C VAL A 25 6.39 2.46 -10.56
N ALA A 26 6.25 2.88 -9.31
CA ALA A 26 6.62 4.22 -8.82
C ALA A 26 6.70 4.17 -7.28
N LYS A 27 6.41 5.28 -6.57
CA LYS A 27 6.23 5.34 -5.10
C LYS A 27 7.35 4.60 -4.33
N GLY A 28 7.08 3.36 -3.90
CA GLY A 28 8.02 2.51 -3.18
C GLY A 28 9.27 2.12 -3.98
N LEU A 29 9.30 2.35 -5.30
CA LEU A 29 10.47 2.15 -6.15
C LEU A 29 11.73 2.80 -5.54
N THR A 30 11.62 4.05 -5.09
CA THR A 30 12.72 4.82 -4.47
C THR A 30 12.63 4.88 -2.95
N GLY A 31 11.79 4.04 -2.33
CA GLY A 31 11.50 4.13 -0.90
C GLY A 31 10.78 5.42 -0.48
N GLY A 32 10.28 6.22 -1.43
CA GLY A 32 9.66 7.53 -1.18
C GLY A 32 10.63 8.71 -1.11
N TYR A 33 11.93 8.51 -1.41
CA TYR A 33 12.94 9.56 -1.29
C TYR A 33 12.98 10.50 -2.49
N LEU A 34 12.75 9.99 -3.71
CA LEU A 34 12.84 10.77 -4.95
C LEU A 34 11.73 10.37 -5.94
N PRO A 35 11.24 11.30 -6.78
CA PRO A 35 10.26 10.98 -7.81
C PRO A 35 10.89 10.13 -8.91
N MET A 36 10.40 8.89 -9.04
CA MET A 36 10.73 8.02 -10.16
C MET A 36 9.57 7.06 -10.42
N ALA A 37 9.34 6.79 -11.70
CA ALA A 37 8.42 5.76 -12.16
C ALA A 37 9.06 5.01 -13.32
N ALA A 38 8.59 3.79 -13.57
CA ALA A 38 8.94 3.00 -14.73
C ALA A 38 7.71 2.24 -15.25
N THR A 39 7.63 2.10 -16.57
CA THR A 39 6.67 1.24 -17.25
C THR A 39 7.46 0.12 -17.91
N LEU A 40 7.32 -1.10 -17.38
CA LEU A 40 7.92 -2.30 -17.94
C LEU A 40 6.95 -2.91 -18.94
N THR A 41 7.48 -3.52 -19.99
CA THR A 41 6.69 -4.13 -21.07
C THR A 41 7.22 -5.51 -21.42
N THR A 42 6.39 -6.32 -22.10
CA THR A 42 6.86 -7.58 -22.70
C THR A 42 7.68 -7.31 -23.97
N GLN A 43 8.52 -8.27 -24.34
CA GLN A 43 9.33 -8.19 -25.56
C GLN A 43 8.45 -7.98 -26.81
N LYS A 44 7.31 -8.66 -26.88
CA LYS A 44 6.34 -8.51 -27.98
C LYS A 44 5.89 -7.06 -28.19
N ILE A 45 5.67 -6.32 -27.10
CA ILE A 45 5.29 -4.91 -27.17
C ILE A 45 6.47 -4.05 -27.61
N PHE A 46 7.66 -4.29 -27.06
CA PHE A 46 8.88 -3.58 -27.46
C PHE A 46 9.19 -3.77 -28.95
N ASP A 47 9.10 -5.01 -29.44
CA ASP A 47 9.38 -5.38 -30.84
C ASP A 47 8.46 -4.67 -31.83
N ALA A 48 7.25 -4.29 -31.41
CA ALA A 48 6.32 -3.55 -32.27
C ALA A 48 6.85 -2.16 -32.67
N PHE A 49 7.80 -1.60 -31.91
CA PHE A 49 8.43 -0.32 -32.20
C PHE A 49 9.76 -0.44 -32.96
N LEU A 50 10.23 -1.66 -33.24
CA LEU A 50 11.43 -1.92 -34.03
C LEU A 50 11.10 -1.97 -35.52
N GLY A 51 11.94 -1.37 -36.35
CA GLY A 51 11.83 -1.38 -37.80
C GLY A 51 12.85 -0.44 -38.43
N GLU A 52 12.88 -0.40 -39.76
CA GLU A 52 13.65 0.58 -40.52
C GLU A 52 13.12 2.00 -40.29
N TYR A 53 13.98 3.01 -40.50
CA TYR A 53 13.62 4.40 -40.24
C TYR A 53 12.40 4.86 -41.05
N GLU A 54 12.26 4.38 -42.28
CA GLU A 54 11.14 4.70 -43.17
C GLU A 54 9.79 4.09 -42.73
N GLU A 55 9.81 3.04 -41.90
CA GLU A 55 8.59 2.47 -41.33
C GLU A 55 7.99 3.36 -40.22
N PHE A 56 8.78 4.31 -39.69
CA PHE A 56 8.36 5.30 -38.70
C PHE A 56 7.75 4.69 -37.42
N LYS A 57 8.27 3.53 -36.99
CA LYS A 57 7.76 2.74 -35.86
C LYS A 57 8.29 3.18 -34.48
N THR A 58 9.22 4.12 -34.42
CA THR A 58 9.85 4.58 -33.16
C THR A 58 8.81 5.11 -32.17
N PHE A 59 9.00 4.79 -30.88
CA PHE A 59 8.21 5.38 -29.80
C PHE A 59 8.71 6.80 -29.47
N PHE A 60 8.10 7.82 -30.08
CA PHE A 60 8.43 9.23 -29.87
C PHE A 60 7.91 9.76 -28.53
N HIS A 61 8.47 9.28 -27.42
CA HIS A 61 8.10 9.69 -26.08
C HIS A 61 9.31 9.72 -25.16
N GLY A 62 9.46 10.83 -24.42
CA GLY A 62 10.51 11.01 -23.44
C GLY A 62 10.38 12.38 -22.76
N HIS A 63 10.84 12.46 -21.52
CA HIS A 63 10.89 13.71 -20.77
C HIS A 63 12.33 14.04 -20.39
N SER A 64 12.62 15.30 -20.11
CA SER A 64 13.97 15.79 -19.82
C SER A 64 14.67 15.06 -18.66
N TYR A 65 13.90 14.54 -17.69
CA TYR A 65 14.42 13.82 -16.52
C TYR A 65 14.17 12.30 -16.58
N SER A 66 13.76 11.76 -17.73
CA SER A 66 13.65 10.31 -17.93
C SER A 66 15.01 9.65 -17.68
N GLY A 67 15.04 8.66 -16.79
CA GLY A 67 16.28 7.96 -16.44
C GLY A 67 17.25 8.74 -15.55
N ASN A 68 16.79 9.77 -14.82
CA ASN A 68 17.67 10.56 -13.96
C ASN A 68 18.46 9.70 -12.94
N GLN A 69 19.77 9.96 -12.82
CA GLN A 69 20.69 9.12 -12.05
C GLN A 69 20.42 9.16 -10.55
N LEU A 70 19.92 10.27 -10.00
CA LEU A 70 19.60 10.38 -8.57
C LEU A 70 18.44 9.45 -8.19
N GLY A 71 17.36 9.47 -8.98
CA GLY A 71 16.24 8.55 -8.82
C GLY A 71 16.66 7.09 -9.00
N ALA A 72 17.50 6.80 -10.00
CA ALA A 72 18.02 5.45 -10.22
C ALA A 72 18.85 4.94 -9.03
N ALA A 73 19.74 5.76 -8.47
CA ALA A 73 20.54 5.42 -7.30
C ALA A 73 19.66 5.14 -6.07
N ALA A 74 18.65 5.98 -5.81
CA ALA A 74 17.70 5.75 -4.72
C ALA A 74 16.86 4.48 -4.93
N ALA A 75 16.48 4.18 -6.18
CA ALA A 75 15.73 2.97 -6.51
C ALA A 75 16.55 1.69 -6.30
N LEU A 76 17.82 1.69 -6.70
CA LEU A 76 18.74 0.56 -6.47
C LEU A 76 18.93 0.28 -4.98
N ALA A 77 19.20 1.32 -4.18
CA ALA A 77 19.35 1.17 -2.73
C ALA A 77 18.05 0.69 -2.06
N SER A 78 16.90 1.22 -2.48
CA SER A 78 15.58 0.77 -2.00
C SER A 78 15.36 -0.73 -2.29
N LEU A 79 15.65 -1.16 -3.52
CA LEU A 79 15.51 -2.56 -3.93
C LEU A 79 16.44 -3.49 -3.14
N GLU A 80 17.69 -3.10 -2.95
CA GLU A 80 18.67 -3.85 -2.18
C GLU A 80 18.17 -4.08 -0.74
N ILE A 81 17.71 -3.02 -0.06
CA ILE A 81 17.15 -3.10 1.29
C ILE A 81 15.94 -4.05 1.33
N LEU A 82 15.03 -3.94 0.36
CA LEU A 82 13.80 -4.74 0.30
C LEU A 82 14.05 -6.24 0.10
N GLN A 83 15.14 -6.60 -0.57
CA GLN A 83 15.50 -7.98 -0.89
C GLN A 83 16.33 -8.68 0.19
N THR A 84 16.83 -7.95 1.20
CA THR A 84 17.54 -8.57 2.32
C THR A 84 16.66 -9.59 3.09
N GLU A 85 17.25 -10.70 3.52
CA GLU A 85 16.57 -11.71 4.35
C GLU A 85 16.01 -11.13 5.66
N LYS A 86 16.66 -10.10 6.20
CA LYS A 86 16.15 -9.36 7.36
C LYS A 86 14.86 -8.62 7.03
N SER A 87 14.85 -7.84 5.94
CA SER A 87 13.66 -7.09 5.49
C SER A 87 12.50 -8.01 5.16
N VAL A 88 12.75 -9.10 4.43
CA VAL A 88 11.72 -10.11 4.11
C VAL A 88 11.09 -10.68 5.38
N ARG A 89 11.90 -11.13 6.35
CA ARG A 89 11.39 -11.66 7.63
C ARG A 89 10.61 -10.62 8.42
N GLN A 90 11.11 -9.38 8.49
CA GLN A 90 10.44 -8.29 9.19
C GLN A 90 9.07 -7.97 8.58
N ARG A 91 8.96 -7.91 7.24
CA ARG A 91 7.67 -7.65 6.56
C ARG A 91 6.66 -8.76 6.78
N VAL A 92 7.09 -10.03 6.73
CA VAL A 92 6.20 -11.18 7.03
C VAL A 92 5.68 -11.10 8.46
N HIS A 93 6.55 -10.81 9.41
CA HIS A 93 6.14 -10.68 10.81
C HIS A 93 5.22 -9.47 11.02
N LEU A 94 5.55 -8.32 10.44
CA LEU A 94 4.72 -7.12 10.51
C LEU A 94 3.33 -7.36 9.90
N GLN A 95 3.24 -8.08 8.77
CA GLN A 95 1.96 -8.44 8.14
C GLN A 95 1.11 -9.30 9.06
N LYS A 96 1.71 -10.32 9.68
CA LYS A 96 1.03 -11.19 10.64
C LYS A 96 0.54 -10.40 11.84
N ASN A 97 1.40 -9.58 12.44
CA ASN A 97 1.04 -8.79 13.61
C ASN A 97 -0.07 -7.78 13.26
N LEU A 98 0.00 -7.13 12.09
CA LEU A 98 -1.05 -6.22 11.63
C LEU A 98 -2.39 -6.95 11.56
N HIS A 99 -2.40 -8.17 11.02
CA HIS A 99 -3.60 -8.98 10.94
C HIS A 99 -4.20 -9.28 12.32
N GLU A 100 -3.37 -9.70 13.27
CA GLU A 100 -3.78 -10.03 14.63
C GLU A 100 -4.32 -8.79 15.38
N GLU A 101 -3.60 -7.67 15.33
CA GLU A 101 -4.01 -6.43 15.97
C GLU A 101 -5.32 -5.89 15.39
N LEU A 102 -5.51 -5.96 14.06
CA LEU A 102 -6.75 -5.54 13.40
C LEU A 102 -7.99 -6.31 13.89
N GLN A 103 -7.85 -7.57 14.34
CA GLN A 103 -9.00 -8.33 14.82
C GLN A 103 -9.64 -7.71 16.08
N THR A 104 -8.87 -6.94 16.85
CA THR A 104 -9.38 -6.26 18.06
C THR A 104 -10.47 -5.23 17.74
N LEU A 105 -10.45 -4.67 16.53
CA LEU A 105 -11.37 -3.62 16.09
C LEU A 105 -12.79 -4.13 15.80
N TRP A 106 -13.00 -5.44 15.61
CA TRP A 106 -14.34 -6.01 15.38
C TRP A 106 -15.30 -5.83 16.57
N SER A 107 -14.77 -5.53 17.76
CA SER A 107 -15.58 -5.23 18.93
C SER A 107 -16.30 -3.87 18.84
N LEU A 108 -15.91 -3.01 17.90
CA LEU A 108 -16.42 -1.65 17.78
C LEU A 108 -17.70 -1.61 16.91
N PRO A 109 -18.79 -1.00 17.38
CA PRO A 109 -20.08 -1.00 16.67
C PRO A 109 -20.04 -0.25 15.32
N ASN A 110 -19.06 0.64 15.14
CA ASN A 110 -18.91 1.43 13.92
C ASN A 110 -17.89 0.86 12.92
N VAL A 111 -17.26 -0.28 13.20
CA VAL A 111 -16.36 -0.96 12.25
C VAL A 111 -17.15 -2.00 11.51
N GLY A 112 -17.51 -1.78 10.24
CA GLY A 112 -18.35 -2.65 9.42
C GLY A 112 -17.61 -3.76 8.68
N ASP A 113 -16.38 -3.50 8.25
CA ASP A 113 -15.54 -4.48 7.57
C ASP A 113 -14.06 -4.19 7.83
N ILE A 114 -13.24 -5.24 7.82
CA ILE A 114 -11.79 -5.16 7.92
C ILE A 114 -11.19 -6.06 6.85
N ARG A 115 -10.44 -5.45 5.93
CA ARG A 115 -9.80 -6.14 4.80
C ARG A 115 -8.33 -5.80 4.74
N GLN A 116 -7.50 -6.80 4.43
CA GLN A 116 -6.05 -6.66 4.41
C GLN A 116 -5.46 -7.44 3.24
N ALA A 117 -4.52 -6.81 2.53
CA ALA A 117 -3.64 -7.45 1.57
C ALA A 117 -2.19 -7.02 1.87
N GLY A 118 -1.37 -7.97 2.32
CA GLY A 118 -0.01 -7.66 2.79
C GLY A 118 -0.04 -6.66 3.95
N LEU A 119 0.62 -5.51 3.75
CA LEU A 119 0.69 -4.41 4.72
C LEU A 119 -0.25 -3.25 4.38
N VAL A 120 -1.24 -3.48 3.54
CA VAL A 120 -2.32 -2.52 3.25
C VAL A 120 -3.59 -3.04 3.90
N ALA A 121 -4.20 -2.24 4.76
CA ALA A 121 -5.46 -2.55 5.41
C ALA A 121 -6.49 -1.44 5.19
N GLY A 122 -7.74 -1.84 4.98
CA GLY A 122 -8.92 -0.98 4.97
C GLY A 122 -9.85 -1.37 6.11
N ILE A 123 -10.29 -0.37 6.87
CA ILE A 123 -11.28 -0.53 7.94
C ILE A 123 -12.47 0.35 7.56
N GLU A 124 -13.58 -0.29 7.23
CA GLU A 124 -14.79 0.38 6.76
C GLU A 124 -15.66 0.81 7.93
N LEU A 125 -16.02 2.09 7.97
CA LEU A 125 -16.84 2.67 9.02
C LEU A 125 -18.32 2.65 8.63
N VAL A 126 -19.17 2.20 9.54
CA VAL A 126 -20.62 2.13 9.39
C VAL A 126 -21.32 2.76 10.59
N LYS A 127 -22.52 3.29 10.39
CA LYS A 127 -23.38 3.75 11.48
C LYS A 127 -23.94 2.59 12.29
N ASN A 128 -24.30 1.52 11.59
CA ASN A 128 -24.92 0.36 12.19
C ASN A 128 -24.28 -0.92 11.65
N TRP A 129 -23.57 -1.61 12.53
CA TRP A 129 -22.94 -2.90 12.24
C TRP A 129 -23.91 -3.94 11.66
N ARG A 130 -25.12 -4.05 12.22
CA ARG A 130 -26.10 -5.09 11.85
C ARG A 130 -26.68 -4.87 10.46
N THR A 131 -27.02 -3.63 10.13
CA THR A 131 -27.63 -3.29 8.82
C THR A 131 -26.59 -2.95 7.75
N ARG A 132 -25.32 -2.78 8.14
CA ARG A 132 -24.24 -2.25 7.29
C ARG A 132 -24.54 -0.85 6.75
N GLU A 133 -25.36 -0.07 7.45
CA GLU A 133 -25.68 1.30 7.04
C GLU A 133 -24.41 2.17 7.05
N PRO A 134 -23.98 2.75 5.92
CA PRO A 134 -22.80 3.59 5.89
C PRO A 134 -23.07 4.98 6.49
N PHE A 135 -22.02 5.65 6.96
CA PHE A 135 -22.12 7.09 7.22
C PHE A 135 -22.37 7.86 5.90
N ALA A 136 -23.19 8.92 5.92
CA ALA A 136 -23.29 9.79 4.76
C ALA A 136 -21.99 10.59 4.60
N LEU A 137 -21.56 10.85 3.36
CA LEU A 137 -20.30 11.57 3.09
C LEU A 137 -20.24 12.96 3.76
N ARG A 138 -21.39 13.62 3.92
CA ARG A 138 -21.51 14.92 4.63
C ARG A 138 -21.09 14.85 6.10
N GLU A 139 -21.18 13.67 6.72
CA GLU A 139 -20.82 13.43 8.12
C GLU A 139 -19.31 13.26 8.32
N ARG A 140 -18.57 13.05 7.22
CA ARG A 140 -17.10 13.03 7.19
C ARG A 140 -16.49 12.08 8.23
N ALA A 141 -17.12 10.93 8.47
CA ALA A 141 -16.73 10.00 9.53
C ALA A 141 -15.24 9.61 9.47
N GLY A 142 -14.74 9.23 8.29
CA GLY A 142 -13.32 8.91 8.10
C GLY A 142 -12.38 10.09 8.40
N ILE A 143 -12.78 11.32 8.06
CA ILE A 143 -11.97 12.53 8.36
C ILE A 143 -11.94 12.77 9.87
N ARG A 144 -13.10 12.69 10.55
CA ARG A 144 -13.19 12.85 12.01
C ARG A 144 -12.30 11.84 12.74
N VAL A 145 -12.33 10.57 12.33
CA VAL A 145 -11.45 9.53 12.89
C VAL A 145 -9.98 9.85 12.62
N CYS A 146 -9.60 10.26 11.41
CA CYS A 146 -8.23 10.67 11.10
C CYS A 146 -7.76 11.87 11.93
N GLU A 147 -8.61 12.87 12.16
CA GLU A 147 -8.31 14.03 13.01
C GLU A 147 -8.11 13.61 14.47
N ALA A 148 -8.95 12.70 14.98
CA ALA A 148 -8.81 12.12 16.31
C ALA A 148 -7.54 11.25 16.44
N MET A 149 -7.16 10.51 15.40
CA MET A 149 -5.89 9.76 15.36
C MET A 149 -4.68 10.71 15.33
N ALA A 150 -4.77 11.83 14.60
CA ALA A 150 -3.70 12.82 14.55
C ALA A 150 -3.42 13.43 15.92
N LYS A 151 -4.45 13.71 16.72
CA LYS A 151 -4.32 14.14 18.13
C LYS A 151 -3.58 13.11 19.01
N ARG A 152 -3.59 11.84 18.61
CA ARG A 152 -2.87 10.72 19.27
C ARG A 152 -1.48 10.47 18.67
N GLY A 153 -1.05 11.33 17.75
CA GLY A 153 0.25 11.23 17.08
C GLY A 153 0.33 10.07 16.08
N VAL A 154 -0.79 9.71 15.44
CA VAL A 154 -0.84 8.74 14.35
C VAL A 154 -1.47 9.40 13.13
N LEU A 155 -0.70 9.53 12.05
CA LEU A 155 -1.15 10.15 10.81
C LEU A 155 -1.55 9.07 9.80
N THR A 156 -2.76 9.21 9.27
CA THR A 156 -3.20 8.48 8.09
C THR A 156 -4.25 9.31 7.34
N ARG A 157 -4.77 8.79 6.23
CA ARG A 157 -5.85 9.41 5.46
C ARG A 157 -6.99 8.42 5.19
N PRO A 158 -8.25 8.87 5.18
CA PRO A 158 -9.36 8.02 4.81
C PRO A 158 -9.59 8.07 3.29
N ILE A 159 -10.41 7.14 2.79
CA ILE A 159 -11.09 7.23 1.50
C ILE A 159 -12.58 7.10 1.79
N GLY A 160 -13.31 8.21 1.84
CA GLY A 160 -14.68 8.23 2.31
C GLY A 160 -14.79 7.72 3.75
N ASN A 161 -15.56 6.65 3.96
CA ASN A 161 -15.72 5.99 5.26
C ASN A 161 -14.70 4.88 5.51
N VAL A 162 -13.69 4.71 4.65
CA VAL A 162 -12.68 3.66 4.82
C VAL A 162 -11.41 4.27 5.37
N MET A 163 -11.04 3.88 6.58
CA MET A 163 -9.73 4.18 7.15
C MET A 163 -8.69 3.30 6.46
N VAL A 164 -7.62 3.90 5.94
CA VAL A 164 -6.53 3.16 5.30
C VAL A 164 -5.36 3.09 6.27
N LEU A 165 -4.84 1.90 6.55
CA LEU A 165 -3.57 1.71 7.25
C LEU A 165 -2.55 1.10 6.29
N MET A 166 -1.38 1.74 6.20
CA MET A 166 -0.27 1.28 5.38
C MET A 166 1.05 1.59 6.09
N PRO A 167 1.38 0.86 7.18
CA PRO A 167 2.57 1.14 7.96
C PRO A 167 3.85 0.99 7.12
N PRO A 168 4.87 1.84 7.33
CA PRO A 168 6.20 1.62 6.77
C PRO A 168 6.76 0.25 7.15
N TYR A 169 7.58 -0.35 6.29
CA TYR A 169 8.13 -1.69 6.53
C TYR A 169 9.06 -1.78 7.75
N CYS A 170 9.55 -0.64 8.24
CA CYS A 170 10.36 -0.54 9.46
C CYS A 170 9.52 -0.36 10.75
N THR A 171 8.18 -0.37 10.68
CA THR A 171 7.30 -0.23 11.84
C THR A 171 7.56 -1.33 12.88
N THR A 172 7.72 -0.93 14.14
CA THR A 172 7.92 -1.85 15.26
C THR A 172 6.59 -2.38 15.80
N PRO A 173 6.58 -3.52 16.54
CA PRO A 173 5.35 -4.03 17.17
C PRO A 173 4.68 -3.02 18.11
N ALA A 174 5.46 -2.22 18.84
CA ALA A 174 4.91 -1.20 19.73
C ALA A 174 4.24 -0.05 18.95
N GLN A 175 4.85 0.39 17.84
CA GLN A 175 4.26 1.40 16.96
C GLN A 175 3.00 0.87 16.26
N LEU A 176 3.00 -0.40 15.85
CA LEU A 176 1.84 -1.06 15.28
C LEU A 176 0.66 -1.09 16.27
N ARG A 177 0.91 -1.52 17.52
CA ARG A 177 -0.10 -1.47 18.59
C ARG A 177 -0.63 -0.06 18.84
N LYS A 178 0.26 0.93 18.91
CA LYS A 178 -0.15 2.35 19.02
C LYS A 178 -1.06 2.77 17.86
N MET A 179 -0.71 2.39 16.63
CA MET A 179 -1.51 2.71 15.45
C MET A 179 -2.93 2.12 15.53
N VAL A 180 -3.06 0.85 15.91
CA VAL A 180 -4.37 0.19 16.01
C VAL A 180 -5.18 0.68 17.21
N SER A 181 -4.54 0.91 18.37
CA SER A 181 -5.19 1.54 19.54
C SER A 181 -5.75 2.92 19.19
N ALA A 182 -4.96 3.73 18.46
CA ALA A 182 -5.41 5.04 18.02
C ALA A 182 -6.63 4.96 17.10
N VAL A 183 -6.73 3.94 16.23
CA VAL A 183 -7.97 3.69 15.47
C VAL A 183 -9.12 3.37 16.42
N ALA A 184 -8.94 2.42 17.34
CA ALA A 184 -10.00 1.96 18.22
C ALA A 184 -10.60 3.11 19.05
N GLU A 185 -9.73 3.90 19.69
CA GLU A 185 -10.11 5.06 20.49
C GLU A 185 -10.76 6.15 19.64
N SER A 186 -10.27 6.39 18.42
CA SER A 186 -10.81 7.43 17.54
C SER A 186 -12.15 7.05 16.93
N VAL A 187 -12.36 5.76 16.66
CA VAL A 187 -13.66 5.24 16.19
C VAL A 187 -14.69 5.26 17.31
N ALA A 188 -14.30 5.03 18.57
CA ALA A 188 -15.20 5.13 19.71
C ALA A 188 -15.74 6.56 19.96
N GLU A 189 -15.11 7.59 19.37
CA GLU A 189 -15.62 8.98 19.36
C GLU A 189 -16.66 9.26 18.26
N LEU A 190 -16.94 8.28 17.39
CA LEU A 190 -18.04 8.38 16.44
C LEU A 190 -19.37 8.09 17.15
N GLU A 191 -20.01 9.16 17.61
CA GLU A 191 -21.44 9.16 17.98
C GLU A 191 -22.34 8.74 16.80
#